data_AF-A0A7A6ZE00-F1
#
_entry.id   AF-A0A7A6ZE00-F1
#
_cell.length_a   1.000
_cell.length_b   1.000
_cell.length_c   1.000
_cell.angle_alpha   90.00
_cell.angle_beta   90.00
_cell.angle_gamma   90.00
#
_symmetry.space_group_name_H-M   'P 1'
#
loop_
_entity.id
_entity.type
_entity.pdbx_description
1 polymer ?
#
loop_
_entity_poly.entity_id
_entity_poly.type
_entity_poly.pdbx_seq_one_letter_code
_entity_poly.pdbx_strand_id
1 'polypeptide(L)'
;MGDSILSQAEIDALLNGDSEVKDEPTASVSGESDIRPYDPNTQRRVVRERLQALEIINERFARHFRMGLFNLLRRSPDITVGAIRIQPYHEFARNLPVPTNLNLIHLKPLRGTGLVVFSPSLVFIAVDNLFGGDGRFPTKVEGREFTHTEQRVINRMLKLALEGYSDAWKAINPLEVEYVRSEM
;
A
#
# COMPACT_ATOMS: atom_id res chain seq x y z
N MET A 1 -10.25 8.81 14.55
CA MET A 1 -10.77 9.79 15.53
C MET A 1 -10.46 9.25 16.90
N GLY A 2 -9.39 9.76 17.52
CA GLY A 2 -9.11 9.57 18.93
C GLY A 2 -8.90 10.97 19.45
N ASP A 3 -9.97 11.55 20.00
CA ASP A 3 -9.95 12.89 20.55
C ASP A 3 -8.89 12.95 21.64
N SER A 4 -7.91 13.83 21.45
CA SER A 4 -6.98 14.22 22.49
C SER A 4 -7.77 14.94 23.58
N ILE A 5 -8.31 14.16 24.52
CA ILE A 5 -8.85 14.67 25.77
C ILE A 5 -7.65 15.24 26.52
N LEU A 6 -7.52 16.57 26.47
CA LEU A 6 -6.65 17.31 27.37
C LEU A 6 -7.01 16.89 28.79
N SER A 7 -5.99 16.57 29.58
CA SER A 7 -6.21 16.23 30.97
C SER A 7 -6.80 17.43 31.71
N GLN A 8 -7.65 17.20 32.71
CA GLN A 8 -8.30 18.28 33.47
C GLN A 8 -7.28 19.29 34.04
N ALA A 9 -6.06 18.82 34.33
CA ALA A 9 -4.94 19.66 34.78
C ALA A 9 -4.43 20.64 33.71
N GLU A 10 -4.46 20.26 32.42
CA GLU A 10 -4.09 21.16 31.31
C GLU A 10 -5.16 22.21 31.05
N ILE A 11 -6.44 21.87 31.25
CA ILE A 11 -7.56 22.81 31.14
C ILE A 11 -7.43 23.89 32.22
N ASP A 12 -7.15 23.50 33.47
CA ASP A 12 -6.98 24.44 34.58
C ASP A 12 -5.74 25.33 34.42
N ALA A 13 -4.66 24.82 33.82
CA ALA A 13 -3.46 25.62 33.53
C ALA A 13 -3.72 26.70 32.46
N LEU A 14 -4.57 26.41 31.48
CA LEU A 14 -4.98 27.37 30.46
C LEU A 14 -6.01 28.38 31.00
N LEU A 15 -6.91 27.96 31.88
CA LEU A 15 -7.97 28.82 32.43
C LEU A 15 -7.42 29.84 33.46
N ASN A 16 -6.37 29.47 34.19
CA ASN A 16 -5.75 30.33 35.20
C ASN A 16 -4.59 31.19 34.65
N GLY A 17 -4.23 31.04 33.37
CA GLY A 17 -3.11 31.76 32.75
C GLY A 17 -3.40 33.20 32.33
N ASP A 18 -4.66 33.67 32.42
CA ASP A 18 -5.11 34.94 31.84
C ASP A 18 -5.30 36.09 32.86
N SER A 19 -4.81 35.93 34.10
CA SER A 19 -4.73 37.03 35.07
C SER A 19 -3.31 37.60 35.13
N GLU A 20 -3.16 38.79 34.56
CA GLU A 20 -1.96 39.63 34.43
C GLU A 20 -0.98 39.59 35.63
N VAL A 21 0.27 39.18 35.38
CA VAL A 21 1.46 39.73 36.05
C VAL A 21 2.62 39.81 35.05
N LYS A 22 3.25 41.00 34.99
CA LYS A 22 4.42 41.36 34.18
C LYS A 22 5.72 40.72 34.68
N ASP A 23 6.65 40.51 33.72
CA ASP A 23 8.11 40.41 33.81
C ASP A 23 8.75 39.47 34.85
N GLU A 24 9.33 38.36 34.38
CA GLU A 24 10.79 38.16 34.28
C GLU A 24 11.10 36.81 33.58
N PRO A 25 12.17 36.69 32.78
CA PRO A 25 12.57 35.41 32.18
C PRO A 25 13.31 34.58 33.23
N THR A 26 12.57 33.89 34.09
CA THR A 26 13.16 32.80 34.87
C THR A 26 13.56 31.68 33.92
N ALA A 27 14.86 31.61 33.65
CA ALA A 27 15.52 30.43 33.12
C ALA A 27 15.34 29.26 34.11
N SER A 28 14.19 28.60 34.07
CA SER A 28 14.01 27.31 34.74
C SER A 28 14.62 26.23 33.86
N VAL A 29 15.85 25.87 34.20
CA VAL A 29 16.43 24.58 33.85
C VAL A 29 15.53 23.50 34.46
N SER A 30 14.67 22.90 33.64
CA SER A 30 14.04 21.60 33.93
C SER A 30 14.42 20.62 32.82
N GLY A 31 15.69 20.21 32.85
CA GLY A 31 16.08 18.93 32.28
C GLY A 31 15.46 17.82 33.13
N GLU A 32 14.56 17.04 32.52
CA GLU A 32 14.23 15.62 32.80
C GLU A 32 12.82 15.23 32.30
N SER A 33 11.96 16.17 31.88
CA SER A 33 10.55 15.86 31.55
C SER A 33 10.19 15.69 30.08
N ASP A 34 11.14 15.71 29.13
CA ASP A 34 10.83 15.41 27.71
C ASP A 34 11.81 14.40 27.10
N ILE A 35 12.31 13.47 27.93
CA ILE A 35 12.98 12.26 27.43
C ILE A 35 11.88 11.32 26.93
N ARG A 36 11.48 11.51 25.67
CA ARG A 36 10.61 10.55 24.99
C ARG A 36 11.45 9.33 24.65
N PRO A 37 11.01 8.10 24.99
CA PRO A 37 11.67 6.91 24.51
C PRO A 37 11.71 6.96 22.98
N TYR A 38 12.92 7.13 22.45
CA TYR A 38 13.17 7.16 21.02
C TYR A 38 13.09 5.72 20.51
N ASP A 39 11.97 5.36 19.89
CA ASP A 39 11.86 4.08 19.20
C ASP A 39 12.42 4.24 17.77
N PRO A 40 13.59 3.63 17.46
CA PRO A 40 14.18 3.70 16.13
C PRO A 40 13.29 3.07 15.04
N ASN A 41 12.29 2.24 15.39
CA ASN A 41 11.30 1.73 14.45
C ASN A 41 10.28 2.78 13.99
N THR A 42 10.16 3.89 14.73
CA THR A 42 9.28 5.01 14.38
C THR A 42 9.93 5.97 13.40
N GLN A 43 11.10 5.65 12.84
CA GLN A 43 11.67 6.42 11.73
C GLN A 43 10.70 6.42 10.55
N ARG A 44 9.80 7.41 10.56
CA ARG A 44 9.07 7.85 9.40
C ARG A 44 10.14 8.38 8.47
N ARG A 45 10.57 7.58 7.49
CA ARG A 45 11.20 8.12 6.30
C ARG A 45 10.16 9.01 5.64
N VAL A 46 10.14 10.28 6.05
CA VAL A 46 9.34 11.30 5.40
C VAL A 46 10.06 11.57 4.09
N VAL A 47 9.68 10.86 3.04
CA VAL A 47 10.02 11.26 1.69
C VAL A 47 9.23 12.54 1.46
N ARG A 48 9.89 13.69 1.68
CA ARG A 48 9.29 15.01 1.54
C ARG A 48 9.06 15.38 0.07
N GLU A 49 9.65 14.62 -0.85
CA GLU A 49 9.58 14.87 -2.28
C GLU A 49 8.56 13.96 -2.97
N ARG A 50 7.85 14.54 -3.93
CA ARG A 50 6.92 13.81 -4.77
C ARG A 50 7.68 12.83 -5.65
N LEU A 51 7.28 11.55 -5.62
CA LEU A 51 7.89 10.49 -6.43
C LEU A 51 7.38 10.51 -7.87
N GLN A 52 7.57 11.63 -8.58
CA GLN A 52 7.01 11.85 -9.92
C GLN A 52 7.45 10.78 -10.93
N ALA A 53 8.70 10.32 -10.87
CA ALA A 53 9.17 9.23 -11.71
C ALA A 53 8.36 7.94 -11.49
N LEU A 54 8.04 7.62 -10.24
CA LEU A 54 7.25 6.43 -9.88
C LEU A 54 5.78 6.58 -10.29
N GLU A 55 5.23 7.79 -10.24
CA GLU A 55 3.89 8.08 -10.78
C GLU A 55 3.84 7.79 -12.29
N ILE A 56 4.83 8.28 -13.05
CA ILE A 56 4.93 8.06 -14.50
C ILE A 56 5.11 6.57 -14.82
N ILE A 57 5.89 5.84 -14.03
CA ILE A 57 6.05 4.39 -14.16
C ILE A 57 4.71 3.69 -13.95
N ASN A 58 4.00 4.00 -12.87
CA ASN A 58 2.73 3.35 -12.55
C ASN A 58 1.66 3.64 -13.61
N GLU A 59 1.64 4.84 -14.19
CA GLU A 59 0.77 5.18 -15.33
C GLU A 59 1.06 4.34 -16.58
N ARG A 60 2.34 4.09 -16.87
CA ARG A 60 2.73 3.20 -17.97
C ARG A 60 2.34 1.75 -17.67
N PHE A 61 2.62 1.29 -16.45
CA PHE A 61 2.23 -0.03 -15.99
C PHE A 61 0.72 -0.25 -16.15
N ALA A 62 -0.11 0.70 -15.71
CA ALA A 62 -1.56 0.61 -15.84
C ALA A 62 -2.01 0.43 -17.30
N ARG A 63 -1.38 1.14 -18.25
CA ARG A 63 -1.65 0.96 -19.69
C ARG A 63 -1.27 -0.43 -20.19
N HIS A 64 -0.08 -0.92 -19.84
CA HIS A 64 0.36 -2.27 -20.24
C HIS A 64 -0.52 -3.36 -19.61
N PHE A 65 -0.81 -3.24 -18.32
CA PHE A 65 -1.63 -4.18 -17.59
C PHE A 65 -3.08 -4.19 -18.10
N ARG A 66 -3.64 -3.03 -18.48
CA ARG A 66 -4.94 -2.92 -19.14
C ARG A 66 -5.00 -3.72 -20.44
N MET A 67 -3.98 -3.58 -21.30
CA MET A 67 -3.91 -4.35 -22.54
C MET A 67 -3.74 -5.85 -22.28
N GLY A 68 -2.90 -6.22 -21.30
CA GLY A 68 -2.73 -7.60 -20.88
C GLY A 68 -4.03 -8.24 -20.38
N LEU A 69 -4.74 -7.55 -19.49
CA LEU A 69 -6.04 -7.99 -18.98
C LEU A 69 -7.11 -8.06 -20.06
N PHE A 70 -7.13 -7.12 -21.00
CA PHE A 70 -8.03 -7.20 -22.15
C PHE A 70 -7.80 -8.48 -22.96
N ASN A 71 -6.54 -8.83 -23.22
CA ASN A 71 -6.21 -10.05 -23.95
C ASN A 71 -6.57 -11.32 -23.17
N LEU A 72 -6.44 -11.30 -21.84
CA LEU A 72 -6.79 -12.43 -20.97
C LEU A 72 -8.31 -12.61 -20.82
N LEU A 73 -9.02 -11.53 -20.49
CA LEU A 73 -10.43 -11.55 -20.11
C LEU A 73 -11.39 -11.34 -21.29
N ARG A 74 -10.88 -10.88 -22.44
CA ARG A 74 -11.66 -10.47 -23.62
C ARG A 74 -12.70 -9.38 -23.32
N ARG A 75 -12.47 -8.60 -22.26
CA ARG A 75 -13.23 -7.41 -21.88
C ARG A 75 -12.28 -6.27 -21.59
N SER A 76 -12.69 -5.04 -21.87
CA SER A 76 -11.86 -3.85 -21.64
C SER A 76 -11.98 -3.39 -20.19
N PRO A 77 -10.99 -3.65 -19.31
CA PRO A 77 -11.02 -3.10 -17.97
C PRO A 77 -10.70 -1.60 -18.03
N ASP A 78 -11.31 -0.84 -17.12
CA ASP A 78 -10.84 0.50 -16.81
C ASP A 78 -9.87 0.45 -15.64
N ILE A 79 -8.70 1.09 -15.79
CA ILE A 79 -7.61 1.02 -14.82
C ILE A 79 -7.10 2.43 -14.59
N THR A 80 -7.20 2.88 -13.35
CA THR A 80 -6.70 4.17 -12.88
C THR A 80 -5.64 3.98 -11.81
N VAL A 81 -4.56 4.75 -11.87
CA VAL A 81 -3.51 4.70 -10.85
C VAL A 81 -3.90 5.53 -9.65
N GLY A 82 -3.87 4.92 -8.46
CA GLY A 82 -4.07 5.63 -7.20
C GLY A 82 -2.81 6.40 -6.76
N ALA A 83 -2.99 7.34 -5.82
CA ALA A 83 -1.87 8.08 -5.25
C ALA A 83 -0.90 7.15 -4.50
N ILE A 84 0.40 7.43 -4.63
CA ILE A 84 1.45 6.69 -3.93
C ILE A 84 1.35 7.03 -2.43
N ARG A 85 1.27 6.00 -1.59
CA ARG A 85 1.23 6.12 -0.13
C ARG A 85 2.50 5.56 0.48
N ILE A 86 3.07 6.29 1.43
CA ILE A 86 4.21 5.85 2.22
C ILE A 86 3.67 5.57 3.61
N GLN A 87 3.73 4.31 4.02
CA GLN A 87 3.27 3.87 5.33
C GLN A 87 4.21 2.80 5.89
N PRO A 88 4.32 2.66 7.22
CA PRO A 88 5.04 1.57 7.84
C PRO A 88 4.50 0.20 7.40
N TYR A 89 5.39 -0.78 7.24
CA TYR A 89 4.99 -2.13 6.85
C TYR A 89 3.99 -2.76 7.83
N HIS A 90 4.14 -2.54 9.14
CA HIS A 90 3.21 -3.08 10.14
C HIS A 90 1.78 -2.52 10.00
N GLU A 91 1.64 -1.27 9.52
CA GLU A 91 0.33 -0.65 9.27
C GLU A 91 -0.29 -1.21 7.99
N PHE A 92 0.52 -1.39 6.95
CA PHE A 92 0.11 -2.09 5.74
C PHE A 92 -0.37 -3.51 6.05
N ALA A 93 0.42 -4.28 6.82
CA ALA A 93 0.12 -5.67 7.15
C ALA A 93 -1.17 -5.84 7.95
N ARG A 94 -1.47 -4.90 8.88
CA ARG A 94 -2.72 -4.92 9.67
C ARG A 94 -3.98 -4.60 8.85
N ASN A 95 -3.84 -3.87 7.75
CA ASN A 95 -4.96 -3.44 6.92
C ASN A 95 -5.22 -4.38 5.73
N LEU A 96 -4.46 -5.47 5.59
CA LEU A 96 -4.70 -6.46 4.55
C LEU A 96 -5.97 -7.27 4.87
N PRO A 97 -6.90 -7.42 3.92
CA PRO A 97 -8.04 -8.31 4.11
C PRO A 97 -7.54 -9.75 4.26
N VAL A 98 -8.03 -10.49 5.23
CA VAL A 98 -7.72 -11.92 5.37
C VAL A 98 -8.88 -12.73 4.80
N PRO A 99 -8.65 -13.74 3.94
CA PRO A 99 -7.39 -14.15 3.33
C PRO A 99 -7.07 -13.34 2.07
N THR A 100 -5.79 -13.06 1.85
CA THR A 100 -5.30 -12.39 0.64
C THR A 100 -4.08 -13.11 0.12
N ASN A 101 -4.05 -13.37 -1.18
CA ASN A 101 -2.90 -13.97 -1.83
C ASN A 101 -1.79 -12.92 -2.01
N LEU A 102 -0.73 -13.06 -1.23
CA LEU A 102 0.44 -12.20 -1.25
C LEU A 102 1.48 -12.77 -2.20
N ASN A 103 1.91 -12.02 -3.22
CA ASN A 103 2.91 -12.48 -4.18
C ASN A 103 4.22 -11.71 -3.98
N LEU A 104 5.27 -12.41 -3.57
CA LEU A 104 6.59 -11.84 -3.36
C LEU A 104 7.38 -11.84 -4.67
N ILE A 105 8.01 -10.70 -4.96
CA ILE A 105 8.79 -10.49 -6.18
C ILE A 105 10.15 -9.86 -5.86
N HIS A 106 11.15 -10.16 -6.69
CA HIS A 106 12.42 -9.45 -6.70
C HIS A 106 12.51 -8.57 -7.94
N LEU A 107 13.13 -7.39 -7.79
CA LEU A 107 13.27 -6.39 -8.84
C LEU A 107 14.75 -6.15 -9.10
N LYS A 108 15.44 -6.97 -9.89
CA LYS A 108 16.87 -6.77 -10.15
C LYS A 108 17.08 -5.57 -11.10
N PRO A 109 18.06 -4.67 -10.87
CA PRO A 109 19.12 -4.73 -9.85
C PRO A 109 18.78 -4.04 -8.51
N LEU A 110 17.53 -3.61 -8.31
CA LEU A 110 17.10 -3.04 -7.03
C LEU A 110 17.18 -4.10 -5.92
N ARG A 111 17.62 -3.68 -4.73
CA ARG A 111 17.72 -4.56 -3.57
C ARG A 111 16.42 -4.53 -2.79
N GLY A 112 15.96 -5.72 -2.38
CA GLY A 112 14.78 -5.91 -1.55
C GLY A 112 13.70 -6.75 -2.23
N THR A 113 12.63 -7.00 -1.48
CA THR A 113 11.48 -7.78 -1.93
C THR A 113 10.29 -6.86 -2.12
N GLY A 114 9.69 -6.91 -3.31
CA GLY A 114 8.42 -6.28 -3.63
C GLY A 114 7.26 -7.21 -3.33
N LEU A 115 6.07 -6.64 -3.22
CA LEU A 115 4.84 -7.35 -2.94
C LEU A 115 3.78 -6.95 -3.97
N VAL A 116 3.13 -7.93 -4.57
CA VAL A 116 1.99 -7.75 -5.47
C VAL A 116 0.78 -8.47 -4.88
N VAL A 117 -0.33 -7.75 -4.81
CA VAL A 117 -1.55 -8.23 -4.18
C VAL A 117 -2.73 -7.97 -5.11
N PHE A 118 -3.54 -9.01 -5.33
CA PHE A 118 -4.83 -8.88 -6.01
C PHE A 118 -5.94 -9.02 -4.97
N SER A 119 -6.94 -8.14 -5.03
CA SER A 119 -8.11 -8.30 -4.19
C SER A 119 -8.87 -9.58 -4.57
N PRO A 120 -9.46 -10.31 -3.61
CA PRO A 120 -10.24 -11.50 -3.90
C PRO A 120 -11.37 -11.25 -4.91
N SER A 121 -12.04 -10.10 -4.81
CA SER A 121 -13.09 -9.71 -5.76
C SER A 121 -12.60 -9.65 -7.20
N LEU A 122 -11.40 -9.12 -7.44
CA LEU A 122 -10.81 -9.06 -8.79
C LEU A 122 -10.50 -10.46 -9.32
N VAL A 123 -9.97 -11.34 -8.47
CA VAL A 123 -9.67 -12.72 -8.84
C VAL A 123 -10.94 -13.47 -9.22
N PHE A 124 -12.01 -13.36 -8.43
CA PHE A 124 -13.27 -14.04 -8.73
C PHE A 124 -13.92 -13.52 -10.02
N ILE A 125 -13.87 -12.21 -10.28
CA ILE A 125 -14.33 -11.65 -11.55
C ILE A 125 -13.50 -12.19 -12.72
N ALA A 126 -12.18 -12.29 -12.57
CA ALA A 126 -11.30 -12.83 -13.61
C ALA A 126 -11.59 -14.32 -13.88
N VAL A 127 -11.81 -15.10 -12.83
CA VAL A 127 -12.21 -16.51 -12.93
C VAL A 127 -13.54 -16.62 -13.68
N ASP A 128 -14.58 -15.89 -13.25
CA ASP A 128 -15.90 -15.93 -13.87
C ASP A 128 -15.85 -15.62 -15.37
N ASN A 129 -15.14 -14.54 -15.75
CA ASN A 129 -14.96 -14.17 -17.15
C ASN A 129 -14.23 -15.24 -17.98
N LEU A 130 -13.21 -15.90 -17.41
CA LEU A 130 -12.46 -16.95 -18.10
C LEU A 130 -13.30 -18.23 -18.32
N PHE A 131 -14.31 -18.47 -17.49
CA PHE A 131 -15.22 -19.63 -17.60
C PHE A 131 -16.56 -19.27 -18.27
N GLY A 132 -16.67 -18.11 -18.90
CA GLY A 132 -17.83 -17.70 -19.70
C GLY A 132 -18.95 -17.00 -18.91
N GLY A 133 -18.70 -16.64 -17.66
CA GLY A 133 -19.58 -15.81 -16.86
C GLY A 133 -19.53 -14.33 -17.27
N ASP A 134 -20.55 -13.57 -16.86
CA ASP A 134 -20.70 -12.16 -17.23
C ASP A 134 -20.05 -11.20 -16.21
N GLY A 135 -19.48 -11.71 -15.12
CA GLY A 135 -18.86 -10.92 -14.05
C GLY A 135 -19.86 -10.03 -13.27
N ARG A 136 -21.17 -10.18 -13.52
CA ARG A 136 -22.24 -9.34 -12.97
C ARG A 136 -22.59 -9.65 -11.52
N PHE A 137 -22.29 -10.87 -11.08
CA PHE A 137 -22.55 -11.30 -9.72
C PHE A 137 -21.23 -11.36 -8.98
N PRO A 138 -20.94 -10.39 -8.08
CA PRO A 138 -19.77 -10.51 -7.23
C PRO A 138 -19.94 -11.77 -6.38
N THR A 139 -19.11 -12.79 -6.66
CA THR A 139 -19.00 -13.97 -5.81
C THR A 139 -18.73 -13.49 -4.39
N LYS A 140 -19.54 -13.93 -3.41
CA LYS A 140 -19.30 -13.62 -2.00
C LYS A 140 -17.86 -14.01 -1.67
N VAL A 141 -17.08 -13.06 -1.18
CA VAL A 141 -15.75 -13.33 -0.66
C VAL A 141 -15.94 -14.03 0.69
N GLU A 142 -15.97 -15.36 0.68
CA GLU A 142 -16.31 -16.19 1.84
C GLU A 142 -15.20 -16.27 2.90
N GLY A 143 -14.16 -15.43 2.80
CA GLY A 143 -13.01 -15.53 3.71
C GLY A 143 -12.24 -16.85 3.56
N ARG A 144 -12.44 -17.58 2.45
CA ARG A 144 -11.78 -18.86 2.16
C ARG A 144 -10.52 -18.68 1.32
N GLU A 145 -9.61 -19.64 1.43
CA GLU A 145 -8.44 -19.73 0.57
C GLU A 145 -8.82 -19.96 -0.91
N PHE A 146 -7.93 -19.53 -1.80
CA PHE A 146 -8.09 -19.72 -3.23
C PHE A 146 -7.88 -21.18 -3.61
N THR A 147 -8.80 -21.73 -4.40
CA THR A 147 -8.67 -23.07 -4.99
C THR A 147 -7.50 -23.12 -5.97
N HIS A 148 -7.08 -24.33 -6.35
CA HIS A 148 -6.01 -24.52 -7.34
C HIS A 148 -6.33 -23.86 -8.69
N THR A 149 -7.61 -23.86 -9.11
CA THR A 149 -8.03 -23.20 -10.34
C THR A 149 -7.94 -21.67 -10.22
N GLU A 150 -8.37 -21.12 -9.10
CA GLU A 150 -8.26 -19.68 -8.80
C GLU A 150 -6.79 -19.23 -8.73
N GLN A 151 -5.92 -20.02 -8.09
CA GLN A 151 -4.48 -19.78 -8.05
C GLN A 151 -3.83 -19.77 -9.45
N ARG A 152 -4.29 -20.65 -10.36
CA ARG A 152 -3.82 -20.61 -11.76
C ARG A 152 -4.19 -19.30 -12.46
N VAL A 153 -5.39 -18.77 -12.18
CA VAL A 153 -5.81 -17.46 -12.72
C VAL A 153 -4.97 -16.34 -12.11
N ILE A 154 -4.73 -16.37 -10.79
CA ILE A 154 -3.85 -15.43 -10.09
C ILE A 154 -2.47 -15.42 -10.76
N ASN A 155 -1.86 -16.58 -10.98
CA ASN A 155 -0.53 -16.67 -11.60
C ASN A 155 -0.48 -16.11 -13.03
N ARG A 156 -1.55 -16.28 -13.82
CA ARG A 156 -1.66 -15.69 -15.16
C ARG A 156 -1.74 -14.16 -15.09
N MET A 157 -2.57 -13.64 -14.19
CA MET A 157 -2.68 -12.20 -13.97
C MET A 157 -1.38 -11.60 -13.43
N LEU A 158 -0.73 -12.30 -12.51
CA LEU A 158 0.56 -11.92 -11.94
C LEU A 158 1.60 -11.81 -13.05
N LYS A 159 1.72 -12.82 -13.92
CA LYS A 159 2.66 -12.79 -15.05
C LYS A 159 2.47 -11.55 -15.92
N LEU A 160 1.22 -11.22 -16.27
CA LEU A 160 0.91 -10.00 -17.03
C LEU A 160 1.29 -8.72 -16.27
N ALA A 161 1.09 -8.70 -14.96
CA ALA A 161 1.50 -7.58 -14.12
C ALA A 161 3.03 -7.43 -14.10
N LEU A 162 3.78 -8.52 -13.92
CA LEU A 162 5.25 -8.47 -13.87
C LEU A 162 5.85 -8.04 -15.21
N GLU A 163 5.34 -8.58 -16.32
CA GLU A 163 5.74 -8.17 -17.68
C GLU A 163 5.45 -6.70 -17.93
N GLY A 164 4.23 -6.25 -17.63
CA GLY A 164 3.84 -4.85 -17.79
C GLY A 164 4.64 -3.89 -16.89
N TYR A 165 5.03 -4.34 -15.71
CA TYR A 165 5.84 -3.55 -14.79
C TYR A 165 7.30 -3.46 -15.25
N SER A 166 7.89 -4.57 -15.68
CA SER A 166 9.22 -4.57 -16.32
C SER A 166 9.27 -3.63 -17.51
N ASP A 167 8.27 -3.66 -18.39
CA ASP A 167 8.15 -2.78 -19.55
C ASP A 167 8.02 -1.30 -19.16
N ALA A 168 7.22 -1.00 -18.14
CA ALA A 168 7.03 0.37 -17.65
C ALA A 168 8.34 1.00 -17.13
N TRP A 169 9.21 0.18 -16.53
CA TRP A 169 10.50 0.62 -15.97
C TRP A 169 11.60 0.84 -17.03
N LYS A 170 11.49 0.24 -18.23
CA LYS A 170 12.53 0.28 -19.27
C LYS A 170 13.05 1.68 -19.61
N ALA A 171 12.20 2.71 -19.52
CA ALA A 171 12.59 4.08 -19.84
C ALA A 171 13.45 4.77 -18.77
N ILE A 172 13.53 4.20 -17.56
CA ILE A 172 14.31 4.75 -16.45
C ILE A 172 15.49 3.82 -16.16
N ASN A 173 15.21 2.54 -15.95
CA ASN A 173 16.21 1.51 -15.79
C ASN A 173 15.60 0.14 -16.12
N PRO A 174 16.18 -0.66 -17.02
CA PRO A 174 15.71 -2.02 -17.27
C PRO A 174 15.67 -2.83 -15.97
N LEU A 175 14.48 -3.35 -15.63
CA LEU A 175 14.30 -4.22 -14.47
C LEU A 175 13.98 -5.64 -14.92
N GLU A 176 14.63 -6.59 -14.29
CA GLU A 176 14.23 -8.00 -14.32
C GLU A 176 13.35 -8.27 -13.10
N VAL A 177 12.08 -8.57 -13.35
CA VAL A 177 11.08 -8.82 -12.31
C VAL A 177 10.91 -10.33 -12.17
N GLU A 178 11.34 -10.87 -11.03
CA GLU A 178 11.32 -12.30 -10.75
C GLU A 178 10.27 -12.62 -9.69
N TYR A 179 9.40 -13.59 -9.97
CA TYR A 179 8.46 -14.12 -8.98
C TYR A 179 9.18 -15.09 -8.03
N VAL A 180 8.99 -14.90 -6.73
CA VAL A 180 9.68 -15.69 -5.70
C VAL A 180 8.76 -16.78 -5.16
N ARG A 181 7.66 -16.37 -4.52
CA ARG A 181 6.67 -17.26 -3.93
C ARG A 181 5.39 -16.50 -3.59
N SER A 182 4.34 -17.25 -3.26
CA SER A 182 3.12 -16.71 -2.69
C SER A 182 3.02 -17.09 -1.23
N GLU A 183 2.63 -16.13 -0.39
CA GLU A 183 2.27 -16.33 1.02
C GLU A 183 0.75 -16.19 1.17
N MET A 184 0.16 -17.07 1.98
CA MET A 184 -1.27 -17.05 2.33
C MET A 184 -1.45 -16.54 3.76
#